data_AF-A0ABD3VYW0-F1
#
_entry.id   AF-A0ABD3VYW0-F1
#
_cell.length_a   1.000
_cell.length_b   1.000
_cell.length_c   1.000
_cell.angle_alpha   90.00
_cell.angle_beta   90.00
_cell.angle_gamma   90.00
#
_symmetry.space_group_name_H-M   'P 1'
#
loop_
_entity.id
_entity.type
_entity.pdbx_description
1 polymer ?
#
loop_
_entity_poly.entity_id
_entity_poly.type
_entity_poly.pdbx_seq_one_letter_code
_entity_poly.pdbx_strand_id
1 'polypeptide(L)'
;MRDDNSRAQPGKADAKKVETGEEMQTRVLTDYIKNLYDKYMSENPDVDISLSTFQRLRPKNILLTSFISRNTCQCMHHQNMALIVQALRKVWNQNRTKPRESYPKSARFR
;
A
#
# COMPACT_ATOMS: atom_id res chain seq x y z
N MET A 1 -3.37 -9.30 -15.27
CA MET A 1 -2.58 -9.74 -14.09
C MET A 1 -3.57 -10.25 -13.04
N ARG A 2 -3.37 -11.45 -12.50
CA ARG A 2 -4.28 -12.03 -11.50
C ARG A 2 -4.15 -11.32 -10.14
N ASP A 3 -5.22 -11.32 -9.35
CA ASP A 3 -5.28 -10.58 -8.08
C ASP A 3 -4.31 -11.15 -7.03
N ASP A 4 -4.13 -12.47 -7.01
CA ASP A 4 -3.24 -13.24 -6.13
C ASP A 4 -1.74 -12.94 -6.30
N ASN A 5 -1.35 -12.42 -7.47
CA ASN A 5 0.02 -12.02 -7.78
C ASN A 5 0.38 -10.62 -7.25
N SER A 6 -0.52 -9.97 -6.52
CA SER A 6 -0.31 -8.61 -6.00
C SER A 6 -1.08 -8.35 -4.71
N ARG A 7 -0.67 -7.33 -3.95
CA ARG A 7 -1.34 -6.90 -2.72
C ARG A 7 -1.69 -5.42 -2.82
N ALA A 8 -2.91 -5.06 -2.44
CA ALA A 8 -3.31 -3.67 -2.35
C ALA A 8 -2.47 -2.95 -1.28
N GLN A 9 -2.01 -1.74 -1.62
CA GLN A 9 -1.40 -0.89 -0.62
C GLN A 9 -2.45 -0.41 0.38
N PRO A 10 -2.08 -0.17 1.65
CA PRO A 10 -3.04 0.09 2.72
C PRO A 10 -3.39 1.58 2.89
N GLY A 11 -2.56 2.49 2.39
CA GLY A 11 -2.78 3.91 2.53
C GLY A 11 -3.90 4.40 1.62
N LYS A 12 -4.78 5.27 2.13
CA LYS A 12 -5.84 5.90 1.31
C LYS A 12 -5.28 6.75 0.16
N ALA A 13 -4.07 7.29 0.33
CA ALA A 13 -3.38 8.07 -0.68
C ALA A 13 -2.62 7.19 -1.69
N ASP A 14 -2.55 5.88 -1.47
CA ASP A 14 -1.87 4.93 -2.35
C ASP A 14 -2.77 4.58 -3.56
N ALA A 15 -3.26 5.59 -4.27
CA ALA A 15 -4.12 5.47 -5.44
C ALA A 15 -3.47 6.11 -6.68
N LYS A 16 -3.81 5.59 -7.87
CA LYS A 16 -3.38 6.16 -9.15
C LYS A 16 -4.55 6.21 -10.13
N LYS A 17 -4.61 7.30 -10.89
CA LYS A 17 -5.50 7.41 -12.04
C LYS A 17 -5.04 6.46 -13.14
N VAL A 18 -5.91 5.54 -13.55
CA VAL A 18 -5.65 4.61 -14.66
C VAL A 18 -6.12 5.20 -15.98
N GLU A 19 -5.80 4.53 -17.09
CA GLU A 19 -6.09 5.02 -18.45
C GLU A 19 -7.59 5.20 -18.73
N THR A 20 -8.45 4.48 -18.01
CA THR A 20 -9.92 4.65 -18.06
C THR A 20 -10.40 5.94 -17.40
N GLY A 21 -9.52 6.67 -16.69
CA GLY A 21 -9.84 7.89 -15.97
C GLY A 21 -10.27 7.68 -14.52
N GLU A 22 -10.48 6.44 -14.10
CA GLU A 22 -10.82 6.07 -12.73
C GLU A 22 -9.59 6.10 -11.81
N GLU A 23 -9.80 6.42 -10.53
CA GLU A 23 -8.76 6.23 -9.50
C GLU A 23 -8.82 4.81 -8.97
N MET A 24 -7.73 4.07 -9.13
CA MET A 24 -7.59 2.72 -8.61
C MET A 24 -6.53 2.69 -7.51
N GLN A 25 -6.82 1.93 -6.46
CA GLN A 25 -5.82 1.64 -5.44
C GLN A 25 -4.60 0.96 -6.08
N THR A 26 -3.42 1.44 -5.71
CA THR A 26 -2.16 0.85 -6.14
C THR A 26 -1.96 -0.51 -5.46
N ARG A 27 -1.37 -1.42 -6.22
CA ARG A 27 -1.04 -2.76 -5.76
C ARG A 27 0.43 -3.01 -5.98
N VAL A 28 1.05 -3.81 -5.13
CA VAL A 28 2.45 -4.20 -5.28
C VAL A 28 2.54 -5.68 -5.57
N LEU A 29 3.40 -6.07 -6.51
CA LEU A 29 3.64 -7.47 -6.82
C LEU A 29 4.18 -8.24 -5.62
N THR A 30 3.66 -9.46 -5.42
CA THR A 30 4.10 -10.37 -4.35
C THR A 30 5.44 -11.02 -4.65
N ASP A 31 5.83 -11.08 -5.92
CA ASP A 31 7.07 -11.66 -6.40
C ASP A 31 7.64 -10.86 -7.58
N TYR A 32 8.89 -11.10 -7.93
CA TYR A 32 9.54 -10.48 -9.07
C TYR A 32 8.78 -10.78 -10.36
N ILE A 33 8.68 -9.78 -11.23
CA ILE A 33 7.94 -9.90 -12.49
C ILE A 33 8.45 -11.02 -13.39
N LYS A 34 9.75 -11.36 -13.29
CA LYS A 34 10.35 -12.50 -13.98
C LYS A 34 9.77 -13.83 -13.49
N ASN A 35 9.69 -14.03 -12.17
CA ASN A 35 9.13 -15.26 -11.58
C ASN A 35 7.64 -15.42 -11.96
N LEU A 36 6.90 -14.32 -11.96
CA LEU A 36 5.50 -14.31 -12.38
C LEU A 36 5.33 -14.61 -13.88
N TYR A 37 6.26 -14.16 -14.71
CA TYR A 37 6.31 -14.50 -16.13
C TYR A 37 6.61 -15.99 -16.34
N ASP A 38 7.64 -16.53 -15.66
CA ASP A 38 8.01 -17.95 -15.76
C ASP A 38 6.83 -18.85 -15.33
N LYS A 39 6.13 -18.48 -14.24
CA LYS A 39 4.90 -19.14 -13.80
C LYS A 39 3.80 -19.05 -14.87
N TYR A 40 3.59 -17.87 -15.45
CA TYR A 40 2.58 -17.67 -16.49
C TYR A 40 2.85 -18.52 -17.74
N MET A 41 4.10 -18.61 -18.20
CA MET A 41 4.50 -19.47 -19.31
C MET A 41 4.31 -20.96 -18.99
N SER A 42 4.61 -21.39 -17.76
CA SER A 42 4.39 -22.78 -17.35
C SER A 42 2.91 -23.18 -17.32
N GLU A 43 2.01 -22.23 -17.02
CA GLU A 43 0.57 -22.45 -17.00
C GLU A 43 -0.09 -22.30 -18.38
N ASN A 44 0.58 -21.66 -19.34
CA ASN A 44 0.03 -21.33 -20.67
C ASN A 44 1.04 -21.69 -21.76
N PRO A 45 1.33 -22.99 -21.99
CA PRO A 45 2.39 -23.41 -22.90
C PRO A 45 2.14 -23.03 -24.37
N ASP A 46 0.88 -22.79 -24.75
CA ASP A 46 0.49 -22.42 -26.12
C ASP A 46 0.64 -20.91 -26.40
N VAL A 47 0.97 -20.11 -25.39
CA VAL A 47 1.09 -18.65 -25.51
C VAL A 47 2.56 -18.28 -25.67
N ASP A 48 2.90 -17.72 -26.83
CA ASP A 48 4.21 -17.10 -27.07
C ASP A 48 4.15 -15.59 -26.82
N ILE A 49 4.71 -15.16 -25.70
CA ILE A 49 4.86 -13.74 -25.36
C ILE A 49 6.20 -13.51 -24.71
N SER A 50 6.92 -12.47 -25.12
CA SER A 50 8.18 -12.11 -24.50
C SER A 50 8.00 -11.50 -23.11
N LEU A 51 9.02 -11.64 -22.25
CA LEU A 51 9.06 -10.96 -20.94
C LEU A 51 8.84 -9.44 -21.06
N SER A 52 9.40 -8.79 -22.09
CA SER A 52 9.24 -7.35 -22.30
C SER A 52 7.79 -6.97 -22.59
N THR A 53 7.10 -7.76 -23.40
CA THR A 53 5.68 -7.55 -23.70
C THR A 53 4.83 -7.82 -22.47
N PHE A 54 5.12 -8.89 -21.72
CA PHE A 54 4.46 -9.20 -20.46
C PHE A 54 4.56 -8.06 -19.44
N GLN A 55 5.75 -7.45 -19.30
CA GLN A 55 5.95 -6.29 -18.43
C GLN A 55 5.13 -5.07 -18.86
N ARG A 56 5.02 -4.83 -20.17
CA ARG A 56 4.26 -3.70 -20.72
C ARG A 56 2.75 -3.86 -20.55
N LEU A 57 2.24 -5.09 -20.59
CA LEU A 57 0.83 -5.40 -20.36
C LEU A 57 0.41 -5.25 -18.89
N ARG A 58 1.35 -5.01 -17.97
CA ARG A 58 1.04 -4.76 -16.57
C ARG A 58 0.26 -3.43 -16.43
N PRO A 59 -0.91 -3.43 -15.77
CA PRO A 59 -1.61 -2.20 -15.44
C PRO A 59 -0.75 -1.22 -14.64
N LYS A 60 -0.89 0.09 -14.91
CA LYS A 60 -0.08 1.15 -14.29
C LYS A 60 -0.27 1.30 -12.77
N ASN A 61 -1.40 0.85 -12.24
CA ASN A 61 -1.67 0.80 -10.80
C ASN A 61 -0.95 -0.37 -10.10
N ILE A 62 -0.32 -1.29 -10.84
CA ILE A 62 0.50 -2.36 -10.27
C ILE A 62 1.98 -1.96 -10.29
N LEU A 63 2.57 -1.89 -9.10
CA LEU A 63 3.96 -1.51 -8.83
C LEU A 63 4.85 -2.75 -8.71
N LEU A 64 6.11 -2.59 -9.09
CA LEU A 64 7.13 -3.62 -8.96
C LEU A 64 7.49 -3.90 -7.50
N THR A 65 7.93 -5.12 -7.22
CA THR A 65 8.46 -5.53 -5.91
C THR A 65 9.72 -4.76 -5.50
N SER A 66 10.41 -4.10 -6.42
CA SER A 66 11.57 -3.24 -6.09
C SER A 66 11.22 -2.06 -5.17
N PHE A 67 9.95 -1.66 -5.11
CA PHE A 67 9.47 -0.66 -4.15
C PHE A 67 9.30 -1.22 -2.72
N ILE A 68 9.44 -2.54 -2.53
CA ILE A 68 9.30 -3.19 -1.24
C ILE A 68 10.66 -3.23 -0.55
N SER A 69 10.76 -2.58 0.61
CA SER A 69 11.88 -2.80 1.51
C SER A 69 11.84 -4.24 2.02
N ARG A 70 12.91 -5.01 1.78
CA ARG A 70 13.01 -6.44 2.15
C ARG A 70 12.91 -6.68 3.66
N ASN A 71 13.08 -5.63 4.46
CA ASN A 71 13.17 -5.72 5.92
C ASN A 71 11.85 -5.35 6.62
N THR A 72 10.76 -5.13 5.87
CA THR A 72 9.47 -4.71 6.43
C THR A 72 8.35 -5.63 5.96
N CYS A 73 7.52 -6.10 6.90
CA CYS A 73 6.33 -6.88 6.54
C CYS A 73 5.32 -6.00 5.79
N GLN A 74 4.88 -6.44 4.61
CA GLN A 74 3.92 -5.75 3.75
C GLN A 74 2.50 -6.32 3.83
N CYS A 75 2.17 -7.08 4.89
CA CYS A 75 0.79 -7.53 5.07
C CYS A 75 -0.09 -6.35 5.52
N MET A 76 -1.37 -6.40 5.14
CA MET A 76 -2.36 -5.39 5.50
C MET A 76 -2.41 -5.15 7.01
N HIS A 77 -2.26 -6.19 7.84
CA HIS A 77 -2.27 -6.05 9.29
C HIS A 77 -1.13 -5.17 9.83
N HIS A 78 0.12 -5.49 9.48
CA HIS A 78 1.28 -4.73 9.96
C HIS A 78 1.31 -3.32 9.38
N GLN A 79 0.92 -3.16 8.12
CA GLN A 79 0.88 -1.85 7.49
C GLN A 79 -0.22 -0.96 8.06
N ASN A 80 -1.43 -1.50 8.29
CA ASN A 80 -2.51 -0.75 8.95
C ASN A 80 -2.10 -0.34 10.37
N MET A 81 -1.44 -1.22 11.12
CA MET A 81 -0.92 -0.89 12.44
C MET A 81 0.12 0.24 12.38
N ALA A 82 1.05 0.18 11.43
CA ALA A 82 2.04 1.25 11.22
C ALA A 82 1.36 2.59 10.91
N LEU A 83 0.33 2.61 10.06
CA LEU A 83 -0.44 3.80 9.74
C LEU A 83 -1.17 4.37 10.96
N ILE A 84 -1.78 3.53 11.80
CA ILE A 84 -2.44 3.94 13.04
C ILE A 84 -1.42 4.58 14.00
N VAL A 85 -0.26 3.94 14.21
CA VAL A 85 0.80 4.47 15.08
C VAL A 85 1.32 5.82 14.58
N GLN A 86 1.50 5.97 13.26
CA GLN A 86 1.88 7.25 12.66
C GLN A 86 0.83 8.34 12.89
N ALA A 87 -0.46 8.02 12.72
CA ALA A 87 -1.56 8.95 12.97
C ALA A 87 -1.60 9.37 14.45
N LEU A 88 -1.49 8.43 15.38
CA LEU A 88 -1.44 8.70 16.82
C LEU A 88 -0.27 9.62 17.19
N ARG A 89 0.93 9.36 16.64
CA ARG A 89 2.10 10.21 16.85
C ARG A 89 1.86 11.65 16.38
N LYS A 90 1.20 11.83 15.23
CA LYS A 90 0.84 13.15 14.70
C LYS A 90 -0.11 13.90 15.64
N VAL A 91 -1.17 13.23 16.11
CA VAL A 91 -2.12 13.79 17.08
C VAL A 91 -1.43 14.14 18.40
N TRP A 92 -0.56 13.25 18.90
CA TRP A 92 0.19 13.49 20.12
C TRP A 92 1.07 14.73 20.04
N ASN A 93 1.81 14.88 18.93
CA ASN A 93 2.65 16.06 18.70
C ASN A 93 1.83 17.36 18.62
N GLN A 94 0.68 17.33 17.95
CA GLN A 94 -0.23 18.48 17.86
C GLN A 94 -0.79 18.89 19.23
N ASN A 95 -1.10 17.92 20.09
CA ASN A 95 -1.60 18.20 21.44
C ASN A 95 -0.51 18.74 22.38
N ARG A 96 0.76 18.41 22.15
CA ARG A 96 1.89 19.00 22.90
C ARG A 96 2.10 20.48 22.62
N THR A 97 1.75 20.94 21.43
CA THR A 97 1.94 22.34 21.00
C THR A 97 0.75 23.23 21.32
N LYS A 98 -0.39 22.68 21.75
CA LYS A 98 -1.54 23.48 22.20
C LYS A 98 -1.27 23.99 23.62
N PRO A 99 -1.57 25.27 23.93
CA PRO A 99 -1.61 25.74 25.31
C PRO A 99 -2.53 24.82 26.12
N ARG A 100 -2.10 24.38 27.31
CA ARG A 100 -2.98 23.63 28.21
C ARG A 100 -4.19 24.51 28.53
N GLU A 101 -5.34 24.14 27.98
CA GLU A 101 -6.60 24.75 28.37
C GLU A 101 -6.80 24.44 29.86
N SER A 102 -6.96 25.48 30.68
CA SER A 102 -7.10 25.33 32.11
C SER A 102 -8.40 24.58 32.39
N TYR A 103 -8.29 23.37 32.92
CA TYR A 103 -9.45 22.67 33.47
C TYR A 103 -10.19 23.61 34.44
N PRO A 104 -11.53 23.72 34.36
CA PRO A 104 -12.28 24.53 35.30
C PRO A 104 -11.99 24.02 36.70
N LYS A 105 -11.46 24.90 37.55
CA LYS A 105 -11.23 24.60 38.97
C LYS A 105 -12.57 24.19 39.55
N SER A 106 -12.64 22.91 39.94
CA SER A 106 -13.77 22.24 40.58
C SER A 106 -14.65 23.18 41.39
N ALA A 107 -15.97 23.05 41.19
CA ALA A 107 -16.97 23.51 42.14
C ALA A 107 -16.54 23.09 43.55
N ARG A 108 -16.26 24.08 44.40
CA ARG A 108 -16.05 23.87 45.82
C ARG A 108 -17.37 23.31 46.35
N PHE A 109 -17.40 22.02 46.67
CA PHE A 109 -18.45 21.47 47.53
C PHE A 109 -18.35 22.23 48.86
N ARG A 110 -19.44 22.94 49.16
CA ARG A 110 -19.60 23.81 50.31
C ARG A 110 -20.06 23.00 51.50
#